data_AF-A0A075BV52-F1
#
_entry.id   AF-A0A075BV52-F1
#
_cell.length_a   1.000
_cell.length_b   1.000
_cell.length_c   1.000
_cell.angle_alpha   90.00
_cell.angle_beta   90.00
_cell.angle_gamma   90.00
#
_symmetry.space_group_name_H-M   'P 1'
#
loop_
_entity.id
_entity.type
_entity.pdbx_description
1 polymer ?
#
loop_
_entity_poly.entity_id
_entity_poly.type
_entity_poly.pdbx_seq_one_letter_code
_entity_poly.pdbx_strand_id
1 'polypeptide(L)'
;VHRSSATDDKKLQNSLKKLTVNNISGIEEVNMIKDDGSVIHFNNPKVQASLNANTFAVSGHAESKQITEMLPGILNHLGAEGFNQLKRLASSVSAGNVTASGIDEDDD
;
A
#
# COMPACT_ATOMS: atom_id res chain seq x y z
N VAL A 1 -28.44 -10.70 -2.00
CA VAL A 1 -28.43 -9.45 -1.23
C VAL A 1 -27.80 -8.33 -2.07
N HIS A 2 -28.60 -7.58 -2.83
CA HIS A 2 -28.08 -6.43 -3.61
C HIS A 2 -28.23 -5.15 -2.77
N ARG A 3 -27.18 -4.77 -2.04
CA ARG A 3 -27.07 -3.41 -1.47
C ARG A 3 -26.78 -2.44 -2.58
N SER A 4 -27.64 -1.44 -2.77
CA SER A 4 -27.45 -0.40 -3.77
C SER A 4 -26.31 0.54 -3.36
N SER A 5 -25.14 0.34 -3.99
CA SER A 5 -23.89 1.10 -3.79
C SER A 5 -24.10 2.62 -3.74
N ALA A 6 -25.05 3.15 -4.53
CA ALA A 6 -25.30 4.59 -4.62
C ALA A 6 -25.83 5.25 -3.34
N THR A 7 -26.58 4.53 -2.50
CA THR A 7 -27.13 5.11 -1.25
C THR A 7 -26.07 5.17 -0.16
N ASP A 8 -25.24 4.13 -0.08
CA ASP A 8 -24.16 4.07 0.90
C ASP A 8 -23.07 5.11 0.59
N ASP A 9 -22.80 5.36 -0.69
CA ASP A 9 -21.84 6.39 -1.11
C ASP A 9 -22.29 7.81 -0.71
N LYS A 10 -23.59 8.13 -0.86
CA LYS A 10 -24.14 9.41 -0.36
C LYS A 10 -24.00 9.55 1.16
N LYS A 11 -24.22 8.47 1.91
CA LYS A 11 -24.06 8.48 3.37
C LYS A 11 -22.59 8.67 3.76
N LEU A 12 -21.67 8.00 3.10
CA LEU A 12 -20.25 8.15 3.30
C LEU A 12 -19.79 9.59 3.06
N GLN A 13 -20.20 10.18 1.93
CA GLN A 13 -19.90 11.57 1.60
C GLN A 13 -20.45 12.55 2.65
N ASN A 14 -21.65 12.30 3.19
CA ASN A 14 -22.21 13.12 4.27
C ASN A 14 -21.42 12.99 5.58
N SER A 15 -20.95 11.79 5.92
CA SER A 15 -20.10 11.57 7.10
C SER A 15 -18.75 12.27 6.97
N LEU A 16 -18.12 12.19 5.78
CA LEU A 16 -16.85 12.88 5.49
C LEU A 16 -17.00 14.40 5.62
N LYS A 17 -18.09 14.98 5.10
CA LYS A 17 -18.38 16.42 5.26
C LYS A 17 -18.48 16.86 6.72
N LYS A 18 -19.03 16.01 7.61
CA LYS A 18 -19.11 16.31 9.05
C LYS A 18 -17.73 16.36 9.73
N LEU A 19 -16.75 15.63 9.21
CA LEU A 19 -15.35 15.69 9.66
C LEU A 19 -14.58 16.87 9.05
N THR A 20 -15.28 17.73 8.30
CA THR A 20 -14.70 18.94 7.68
C THR A 20 -13.54 18.60 6.75
N VAL A 21 -13.65 17.50 6.00
CA VAL A 21 -12.63 17.14 5.01
C VAL A 21 -12.65 18.11 3.83
N ASN A 22 -11.47 18.50 3.37
CA ASN A 22 -11.26 19.33 2.18
C ASN A 22 -10.61 18.52 1.07
N ASN A 23 -10.92 18.83 -0.19
CA ASN A 23 -10.34 18.13 -1.33
C ASN A 23 -8.89 18.58 -1.54
N ILE A 24 -7.97 17.64 -1.76
CA ILE A 24 -6.58 17.93 -2.14
C ILE A 24 -6.45 17.70 -3.65
N SER A 25 -6.04 18.72 -4.39
CA SER A 25 -5.83 18.65 -5.84
C SER A 25 -4.42 18.20 -6.19
N GLY A 26 -4.26 17.58 -7.36
CA GLY A 26 -2.95 17.25 -7.91
C GLY A 26 -2.25 16.07 -7.22
N ILE A 27 -3.00 15.17 -6.59
CA ILE A 27 -2.43 13.94 -6.06
C ILE A 27 -2.09 13.02 -7.23
N GLU A 28 -0.81 12.71 -7.36
CA GLU A 28 -0.29 11.80 -8.38
C GLU A 28 -0.45 10.36 -7.95
N GLU A 29 -0.13 10.04 -6.70
CA GLU A 29 -0.28 8.69 -6.17
C GLU A 29 -0.49 8.68 -4.66
N VAL A 30 -1.11 7.60 -4.17
CA VAL A 30 -1.13 7.25 -2.74
C VAL A 30 -0.67 5.81 -2.61
N ASN A 31 0.27 5.58 -1.70
CA ASN A 31 0.78 4.25 -1.38
C ASN A 31 0.46 3.93 0.08
N MET A 32 -0.27 2.84 0.31
CA MET A 32 -0.48 2.29 1.65
C MET A 32 0.39 1.04 1.78
N ILE A 33 1.53 1.17 2.47
CA ILE A 33 2.48 0.10 2.70
C ILE A 33 1.99 -0.72 3.89
N LYS A 34 1.83 -2.03 3.69
CA LYS A 34 1.47 -2.97 4.76
C LYS A 34 2.72 -3.65 5.32
N ASP A 35 2.58 -4.20 6.51
CA ASP A 35 3.60 -4.97 7.22
C ASP A 35 3.97 -6.29 6.53
N ASP A 36 3.05 -6.86 5.75
CA ASP A 36 3.26 -8.07 4.93
C ASP A 36 4.14 -7.85 3.68
N GLY A 37 4.57 -6.61 3.41
CA GLY A 37 5.41 -6.27 2.26
C GLY A 37 4.66 -6.01 0.96
N SER A 38 3.33 -6.04 0.98
CA SER A 38 2.51 -5.58 -0.13
C SER A 38 2.05 -4.13 0.06
N VAL A 39 1.75 -3.47 -1.05
CA VAL A 39 1.37 -2.06 -1.12
C VAL A 39 0.02 -1.96 -1.80
N ILE A 40 -0.92 -1.24 -1.19
CA ILE A 40 -2.14 -0.80 -1.87
C ILE A 40 -1.79 0.52 -2.56
N HIS A 41 -1.68 0.47 -3.88
CA HIS A 41 -1.30 1.58 -4.73
C HIS A 41 -2.52 2.20 -5.39
N PHE A 42 -2.59 3.52 -5.38
CA PHE A 42 -3.58 4.30 -6.10
C PHE A 42 -2.87 5.26 -7.05
N ASN A 43 -3.20 5.19 -8.34
CA ASN A 43 -2.73 6.14 -9.34
C ASN A 43 -3.78 7.25 -9.56
N ASN A 44 -3.35 8.50 -9.47
CA ASN A 44 -4.17 9.72 -9.55
C ASN A 44 -5.49 9.68 -8.75
N PRO A 45 -5.49 9.32 -7.45
CA PRO A 45 -6.72 9.23 -6.67
C PRO A 45 -7.33 10.59 -6.36
N LYS A 46 -8.65 10.58 -6.09
CA LYS A 46 -9.29 11.69 -5.37
C LYS A 46 -9.00 11.57 -3.89
N VAL A 47 -8.40 12.59 -3.30
CA VAL A 47 -8.11 12.64 -1.87
C VAL A 47 -8.86 13.78 -1.22
N GLN A 48 -9.48 13.48 -0.09
CA GLN A 48 -10.03 14.46 0.83
C GLN A 48 -9.34 14.30 2.19
N ALA A 49 -9.04 15.38 2.88
CA ALA A 49 -8.37 15.33 4.17
C ALA A 49 -8.91 16.37 5.13
N SER A 50 -8.94 16.00 6.41
CA SER A 50 -9.08 16.92 7.53
C SER A 50 -7.82 16.79 8.38
N LEU A 51 -6.91 17.76 8.24
CA LEU A 51 -5.66 17.77 8.98
C LEU A 51 -5.90 17.94 10.49
N ASN A 52 -6.92 18.70 10.87
CA ASN A 52 -7.30 18.88 12.28
C ASN A 52 -7.79 17.57 12.93
N ALA A 53 -8.42 16.70 12.13
CA ALA A 53 -8.95 15.42 12.58
C ALA A 53 -8.02 14.24 12.23
N ASN A 54 -6.81 14.51 11.73
CA ASN A 54 -5.86 13.50 11.23
C ASN A 54 -6.51 12.44 10.34
N THR A 55 -7.47 12.84 9.50
CA THR A 55 -8.30 11.91 8.71
C THR A 55 -8.07 12.16 7.23
N PHE A 56 -7.74 11.10 6.49
CA PHE A 56 -7.62 11.10 5.04
C PHE A 56 -8.65 10.12 4.45
N ALA A 57 -9.37 10.55 3.42
CA ALA A 57 -10.25 9.73 2.63
C ALA A 57 -9.71 9.68 1.20
N VAL A 58 -9.31 8.49 0.78
CA VAL A 58 -8.73 8.23 -0.55
C VAL A 58 -9.76 7.44 -1.35
N SER A 59 -10.06 7.90 -2.56
CA SER A 59 -11.03 7.27 -3.46
C SER A 59 -10.45 7.17 -4.86
N GLY A 60 -10.42 5.96 -5.40
CA GLY A 60 -9.83 5.67 -6.70
C GLY A 60 -9.72 4.18 -6.91
N HIS A 61 -9.18 3.78 -8.06
CA HIS A 61 -8.83 2.39 -8.30
C HIS A 61 -7.61 2.00 -7.45
N ALA A 62 -7.74 0.90 -6.72
CA ALA A 62 -6.69 0.37 -5.86
C ALA A 62 -6.09 -0.88 -6.51
N GLU A 63 -4.76 -0.90 -6.62
CA GLU A 63 -3.99 -2.05 -7.11
C GLU A 63 -3.14 -2.58 -5.96
N SER A 64 -3.17 -3.90 -5.72
CA SER A 64 -2.28 -4.55 -4.76
C SER A 64 -1.00 -4.95 -5.48
N LYS A 65 0.15 -4.41 -5.06
CA LYS A 65 1.48 -4.69 -5.64
C LYS A 65 2.44 -5.19 -4.58
N GLN A 66 3.47 -5.95 -4.93
CA GLN A 66 4.58 -6.20 -4.01
C GLN A 66 5.50 -4.98 -3.95
N ILE A 67 6.05 -4.68 -2.77
CA ILE A 67 6.97 -3.55 -2.59
C ILE A 67 8.19 -3.63 -3.52
N THR A 68 8.61 -4.84 -3.87
CA THR A 68 9.72 -5.12 -4.78
C THR A 68 9.45 -4.68 -6.22
N GLU A 69 8.18 -4.66 -6.65
CA GLU A 69 7.79 -4.23 -8.00
C GLU A 69 7.80 -2.70 -8.15
N MET A 70 7.80 -1.96 -7.04
CA MET A 70 7.80 -0.49 -7.02
C MET A 70 9.20 0.11 -6.81
N LEU A 71 10.25 -0.73 -6.86
CA LEU A 71 11.64 -0.29 -6.76
C LEU A 71 12.14 0.32 -8.09
N PRO A 72 13.00 1.36 -8.05
CA PRO A 72 13.53 2.01 -6.86
C PRO A 72 12.64 3.14 -6.31
N GLY A 73 11.58 3.54 -7.03
CA GLY A 73 10.80 4.75 -6.72
C GLY A 73 10.21 4.78 -5.31
N ILE A 74 9.71 3.64 -4.83
CA ILE A 74 9.10 3.51 -3.50
C ILE A 74 10.08 3.80 -2.35
N LEU A 75 11.40 3.71 -2.59
CA LEU A 75 12.42 3.98 -1.57
C LEU A 75 12.34 5.41 -1.04
N ASN A 76 11.90 6.38 -1.85
CA ASN A 76 11.73 7.76 -1.42
C ASN A 76 10.52 7.96 -0.49
N HIS A 77 9.58 7.02 -0.49
CA HIS A 77 8.39 7.05 0.38
C HIS A 77 8.58 6.24 1.65
N LEU A 78 9.60 5.39 1.69
CA LEU A 78 9.97 4.65 2.88
C LEU A 78 10.82 5.52 3.80
N GLY A 79 10.32 5.74 5.02
CA GLY A 79 11.17 6.19 6.12
C GLY A 79 12.12 5.09 6.60
N ALA A 80 12.91 5.37 7.64
CA ALA A 80 13.83 4.39 8.24
C ALA A 80 13.14 3.07 8.64
N GLU A 81 11.88 3.15 9.09
CA GLU A 81 11.09 1.98 9.46
C GLU A 81 10.69 1.12 8.26
N GLY A 82 10.19 1.74 7.18
CA GLY A 82 9.84 1.04 5.95
C GLY A 82 11.04 0.36 5.29
N PHE A 83 12.22 0.98 5.40
CA PHE A 83 13.48 0.38 4.93
C PHE A 83 13.87 -0.88 5.72
N ASN A 84 13.69 -0.86 7.05
CA ASN A 84 13.94 -2.04 7.88
C ASN A 84 13.00 -3.20 7.52
N GLN A 85 11.74 -2.92 7.23
CA GLN A 85 10.78 -3.93 6.76
C GLN A 85 11.19 -4.50 5.40
N LEU A 86 11.56 -3.64 4.45
CA LEU A 86 12.07 -4.05 3.14
C LEU A 86 13.33 -4.93 3.28
N LYS A 87 14.26 -4.57 4.16
CA LYS A 87 15.47 -5.37 4.44
C LYS A 87 15.12 -6.76 4.99
N ARG A 88 14.14 -6.85 5.88
CA ARG A 88 13.65 -8.15 6.42
C ARG A 88 13.03 -9.01 5.32
N LEU A 89 12.19 -8.41 4.48
CA LEU A 89 11.57 -9.08 3.32
C LEU A 89 12.63 -9.58 2.33
N ALA A 90 13.61 -8.74 1.99
CA ALA A 90 14.71 -9.12 1.12
C ALA A 90 15.53 -10.29 1.72
N SER A 91 15.81 -10.23 3.03
CA SER A 91 16.55 -11.29 3.73
C SER A 91 15.78 -12.62 3.77
N SER A 92 14.45 -12.60 3.92
CA SER A 92 13.63 -13.83 3.85
C SER A 92 13.57 -14.43 2.45
N VAL A 93 13.58 -13.59 1.41
CA VAL A 93 13.61 -14.07 0.02
C VAL A 93 14.99 -14.67 -0.31
N SER A 94 16.09 -14.09 0.20
CA SER A 94 17.44 -14.66 0.04
C SER A 94 17.63 -15.98 0.79
N ALA A 95 16.99 -16.15 1.96
CA ALA A 95 17.06 -17.40 2.72
C ALA A 95 16.26 -18.55 2.08
N GLY A 96 15.24 -18.25 1.27
CA GLY A 96 14.41 -19.26 0.60
C GLY A 96 14.99 -19.82 -0.71
N ASN A 97 16.11 -19.28 -1.21
CA ASN A 97 16.67 -19.65 -2.52
C ASN A 97 18.04 -20.35 -2.46
N VAL A 98 18.45 -20.86 -1.28
CA VAL A 98 19.72 -21.59 -1.10
C VAL A 98 19.56 -23.11 -0.98
N THR A 99 18.35 -23.68 -0.96
CA THR A 99 18.17 -25.15 -0.82
C THR A 99 17.78 -25.89 -2.11
N ALA A 100 18.09 -25.36 -3.31
CA ALA A 100 17.78 -26.05 -4.57
C ALA A 100 18.96 -26.11 -5.56
N SER A 101 20.22 -26.08 -5.10
CA SER A 101 21.37 -26.36 -5.96
C SER A 101 22.52 -26.98 -5.17
N GLY A 102 22.69 -28.30 -5.34
CA GLY A 102 23.94 -29.03 -5.11
C GLY A 102 24.28 -29.36 -3.65
N ILE A 103 24.16 -30.64 -3.28
CA ILE A 103 25.26 -31.58 -3.02
C ILE A 103 24.57 -32.90 -2.65
N ASP A 104 24.50 -33.81 -3.62
CA ASP A 104 24.35 -35.24 -3.35
C ASP A 104 25.20 -35.95 -4.41
N GLU A 105 26.52 -35.84 -4.20
CA GLU A 105 27.53 -36.68 -4.83
C GLU A 105 28.42 -37.22 -3.71
N ASP A 106 28.74 -38.51 -3.82
CA ASP A 106 29.64 -39.34 -3.02
C ASP A 106 29.07 -40.09 -1.80
N ASP A 107 28.34 -41.18 -2.06
CA ASP A 107 28.45 -42.42 -1.27
C ASP A 107 28.12 -43.65 -2.16
N ASP A 108 29.14 -44.13 -2.91
CA ASP A 108 29.43 -45.55 -3.26
C ASP A 108 30.65 -45.68 -4.20
#